data_AF-A0A7C7RJL1-F1
#
_entry.id   AF-A0A7C7RJL1-F1
#
_cell.length_a   1.000
_cell.length_b   1.000
_cell.length_c   1.000
_cell.angle_alpha   90.00
_cell.angle_beta   90.00
_cell.angle_gamma   90.00
#
_symmetry.space_group_name_H-M   'P 1'
#
loop_
_entity.id
_entity.type
_entity.pdbx_description
1 polymer ?
#
loop_
_entity_poly.entity_id
_entity_poly.type
_entity_poly.pdbx_seq_one_letter_code
_entity_poly.pdbx_strand_id
1 'polypeptide(L)'
;MKLLFAPWGSPKNWKELSYEFKGRKIKSNTSLKILQEVIKPDNTFIISLDTLAEKGINYQEIKKNAKEKVDWYARKFGLKNYEIIVAPGIESFPNGVFEGNALDYYYYILAETSINLLRHPYNELETYLDLTHGLNYFTILTYRGIKEVLEIISIFKK
;
A
#
# COMPACT_ATOMS: atom_id res chain seq x y z
N MET A 1 16.61 9.28 -0.78
CA MET A 1 15.89 8.01 -0.56
C MET A 1 14.68 7.98 -1.47
N LYS A 2 14.41 6.85 -2.12
CA LYS A 2 13.23 6.63 -2.97
C LYS A 2 12.22 5.75 -2.25
N LEU A 3 11.04 6.28 -1.98
CA LEU A 3 9.92 5.54 -1.42
C LEU A 3 8.85 5.29 -2.46
N LEU A 4 8.27 4.10 -2.45
CA LEU A 4 7.15 3.75 -3.30
C LEU A 4 5.98 3.22 -2.46
N PHE A 5 4.87 3.92 -2.46
CA PHE A 5 3.64 3.49 -1.79
C PHE A 5 2.62 3.03 -2.83
N ALA A 6 1.91 1.94 -2.54
CA ALA A 6 0.90 1.37 -3.43
C ALA A 6 -0.31 0.86 -2.64
N PRO A 7 -1.41 1.62 -2.56
CA PRO A 7 -2.68 1.10 -2.06
C PRO A 7 -3.22 -0.01 -2.96
N TRP A 8 -3.55 -1.15 -2.36
CA TRP A 8 -4.05 -2.35 -3.01
C TRP A 8 -5.42 -2.73 -2.46
N GLY A 9 -6.42 -2.81 -3.35
CA GLY A 9 -7.65 -3.55 -3.11
C GLY A 9 -7.42 -5.06 -3.13
N SER A 10 -8.43 -5.85 -3.52
CA SER A 10 -8.30 -7.30 -3.61
C SER A 10 -7.52 -7.73 -4.88
N PRO A 11 -6.34 -8.37 -4.76
CA PRO A 11 -5.56 -8.79 -5.93
C PRO A 11 -6.10 -10.05 -6.63
N LYS A 12 -7.15 -10.68 -6.07
CA LYS A 12 -7.65 -12.00 -6.48
C LYS A 12 -7.98 -12.11 -7.96
N ASN A 13 -8.51 -11.04 -8.55
CA ASN A 13 -9.02 -11.03 -9.91
C ASN A 13 -8.14 -10.22 -10.88
N TRP A 14 -6.95 -9.78 -10.46
CA TRP A 14 -6.07 -9.04 -11.35
C TRP A 14 -5.50 -9.96 -12.42
N LYS A 15 -5.73 -9.58 -13.68
CA LYS A 15 -5.26 -10.32 -14.85
C LYS A 15 -3.85 -9.89 -15.20
N GLU A 16 -3.09 -10.79 -15.82
CA GLU A 16 -1.80 -10.42 -16.41
C GLU A 16 -2.04 -9.49 -17.59
N LEU A 17 -1.40 -8.32 -17.56
CA LEU A 17 -1.46 -7.30 -18.59
C LEU A 17 -0.05 -6.86 -18.96
N SER A 18 0.09 -6.20 -20.10
CA SER A 18 1.35 -5.54 -20.46
C SER A 18 1.36 -4.12 -19.87
N TYR A 19 2.36 -3.81 -19.05
CA TYR A 19 2.61 -2.48 -18.53
C TYR A 19 3.80 -1.84 -19.24
N GLU A 20 3.69 -0.55 -19.58
CA GLU A 20 4.76 0.25 -20.15
C GLU A 20 5.02 1.47 -19.26
N PHE A 21 6.28 1.70 -18.89
CA PHE A 21 6.68 2.86 -18.09
C PHE A 21 8.12 3.25 -18.40
N LYS A 22 8.35 4.53 -18.73
CA LYS A 22 9.65 5.08 -19.15
C LYS A 22 10.38 4.21 -20.20
N GLY A 23 9.63 3.77 -21.22
CA GLY A 23 10.16 2.97 -22.34
C GLY A 23 10.44 1.49 -22.04
N ARG A 24 10.27 1.03 -20.79
CA ARG A 24 10.34 -0.39 -20.43
C ARG A 24 8.95 -1.02 -20.55
N LYS A 25 8.89 -2.27 -21.01
CA LYS A 25 7.66 -3.07 -21.08
C LYS A 25 7.82 -4.37 -20.31
N ILE A 26 6.82 -4.74 -19.52
CA ILE A 26 6.74 -6.04 -18.86
C ILE A 26 5.33 -6.61 -18.94
N LYS A 27 5.19 -7.92 -18.67
CA LYS A 27 3.92 -8.54 -18.31
C LYS A 27 3.86 -8.77 -16.82
N SER A 28 2.76 -8.40 -16.18
CA SER A 28 2.51 -8.64 -14.75
C SER A 28 1.02 -8.49 -14.45
N ASN A 29 0.58 -8.96 -13.29
CA ASN A 29 -0.77 -8.71 -12.77
C ASN A 29 -0.86 -7.33 -12.08
N THR A 30 0.27 -6.67 -11.82
CA THR A 30 0.31 -5.38 -11.12
C THR A 30 1.31 -4.41 -11.77
N SER A 31 0.99 -3.11 -11.72
CA SER A 31 1.86 -2.00 -12.11
C SER A 31 3.09 -1.91 -11.20
N LEU A 32 2.97 -2.38 -9.96
CA LEU A 32 4.03 -2.25 -8.96
C LEU A 32 5.33 -2.93 -9.39
N LYS A 33 5.23 -3.99 -10.21
CA LYS A 33 6.40 -4.72 -10.72
C LYS A 33 7.26 -3.86 -11.65
N ILE A 34 6.65 -3.16 -12.61
CA ILE A 34 7.41 -2.30 -13.53
C ILE A 34 7.97 -1.09 -12.80
N LEU A 35 7.22 -0.57 -11.83
CA LEU A 35 7.64 0.55 -11.01
C LEU A 35 8.88 0.19 -10.18
N GLN A 36 8.92 -0.99 -9.55
CA GLN A 36 10.13 -1.45 -8.85
C GLN A 36 11.34 -1.58 -9.77
N GLU A 37 11.16 -2.09 -10.99
CA GLU A 37 12.26 -2.27 -11.95
C GLU A 37 12.83 -0.96 -12.50
N VAL A 38 11.97 0.03 -12.73
CA VAL A 38 12.35 1.31 -13.34
C VAL A 38 12.78 2.34 -12.29
N ILE A 39 12.01 2.50 -11.21
CA ILE A 39 12.27 3.51 -10.17
C ILE A 39 13.43 3.07 -9.27
N LYS A 40 13.52 1.76 -9.01
CA LYS A 40 14.43 1.14 -8.02
C LYS A 40 14.30 1.81 -6.65
N PRO A 41 13.10 1.72 -6.01
CA PRO A 41 12.90 2.31 -4.70
C PRO A 41 13.73 1.60 -3.63
N ASP A 42 14.17 2.35 -2.62
CA ASP A 42 14.86 1.81 -1.45
C ASP A 42 13.89 0.99 -0.59
N ASN A 43 12.65 1.48 -0.44
CA ASN A 43 11.56 0.77 0.23
C ASN A 43 10.26 0.87 -0.58
N THR A 44 9.55 -0.26 -0.66
CA THR A 44 8.20 -0.32 -1.24
C THR A 44 7.19 -0.67 -0.15
N PHE A 45 6.11 0.09 -0.03
CA PHE A 45 5.02 -0.16 0.91
C PHE A 45 3.75 -0.53 0.14
N ILE A 46 3.26 -1.75 0.36
CA ILE A 46 1.93 -2.18 -0.10
C ILE A 46 0.95 -1.88 1.03
N ILE A 47 0.02 -0.97 0.77
CA ILE A 47 -1.02 -0.61 1.74
C ILE A 47 -2.27 -1.40 1.38
N SER A 48 -2.74 -2.24 2.29
CA SER A 48 -3.93 -3.06 2.07
C SER A 48 -4.89 -2.98 3.25
N LEU A 49 -6.02 -3.67 3.15
CA LEU A 49 -7.10 -3.61 4.12
C LEU A 49 -7.22 -4.91 4.92
N ASP A 50 -7.59 -4.79 6.18
CA ASP A 50 -7.95 -5.93 7.03
C ASP A 50 -9.19 -6.68 6.52
N THR A 51 -10.07 -5.99 5.78
CA THR A 51 -11.22 -6.54 5.05
C THR A 51 -10.87 -7.66 4.07
N LEU A 52 -9.61 -7.82 3.69
CA LEU A 52 -9.16 -8.94 2.86
C LEU A 52 -9.05 -10.27 3.60
N ALA A 53 -9.08 -10.26 4.94
CA ALA A 53 -9.03 -11.46 5.76
C ALA A 53 -10.24 -12.36 5.50
N GLU A 54 -9.99 -13.66 5.48
CA GLU A 54 -11.01 -14.70 5.32
C GLU A 54 -11.29 -15.44 6.64
N LYS A 55 -10.40 -15.29 7.63
CA LYS A 55 -10.49 -15.94 8.94
C LYS A 55 -9.73 -15.17 10.02
N GLY A 56 -10.15 -15.36 11.26
CA GLY A 56 -9.50 -14.87 12.47
C GLY A 56 -10.50 -14.75 13.61
N ILE A 57 -10.12 -15.12 14.83
CA ILE A 57 -11.02 -15.02 16.00
C ILE A 57 -10.86 -13.70 16.75
N ASN A 58 -9.80 -12.95 16.47
CA ASN A 58 -9.49 -11.65 17.04
C ASN A 58 -8.81 -10.75 16.01
N TYR A 59 -8.71 -9.45 16.30
CA TYR A 59 -8.19 -8.47 15.35
C TYR A 59 -6.74 -8.74 14.90
N GLN A 60 -5.90 -9.29 15.78
CA GLN A 60 -4.51 -9.62 15.44
C GLN A 60 -4.44 -10.75 14.41
N GLU A 61 -5.27 -11.78 14.56
CA GLU A 61 -5.39 -12.85 13.58
C GLU A 61 -5.96 -12.37 12.25
N ILE A 62 -6.94 -11.47 12.27
CA ILE A 62 -7.51 -10.83 11.08
C ILE A 62 -6.42 -10.08 10.32
N LYS A 63 -5.68 -9.18 10.99
CA LYS A 63 -4.57 -8.45 10.36
C LYS A 63 -3.50 -9.39 9.80
N LYS A 64 -3.15 -10.44 10.55
CA LYS A 64 -2.19 -11.45 10.11
C LYS A 64 -2.68 -12.18 8.85
N ASN A 65 -3.93 -12.62 8.83
CA ASN A 65 -4.49 -13.33 7.70
C ASN A 65 -4.58 -12.46 6.43
N ALA A 66 -5.01 -11.20 6.56
CA ALA A 66 -4.99 -10.24 5.46
C ALA A 66 -3.55 -10.02 4.94
N LYS A 67 -2.58 -9.84 5.84
CA LYS A 67 -1.16 -9.68 5.48
C LYS A 67 -0.62 -10.88 4.72
N GLU A 68 -0.87 -12.10 5.21
CA GLU A 68 -0.44 -13.35 4.57
C GLU A 68 -1.02 -13.50 3.16
N LYS A 69 -2.29 -13.13 2.98
CA LYS A 69 -2.95 -13.15 1.67
C LYS A 69 -2.30 -12.17 0.69
N VAL A 70 -2.05 -10.93 1.12
CA VAL A 70 -1.39 -9.92 0.30
C VAL A 70 0.05 -10.34 -0.03
N ASP A 71 0.79 -10.87 0.94
CA ASP A 71 2.15 -11.38 0.76
C ASP A 71 2.20 -12.50 -0.28
N TRP A 72 1.24 -13.44 -0.23
CA TRP A 72 1.13 -14.49 -1.22
C TRP A 72 0.99 -13.95 -2.65
N TYR A 73 0.11 -12.96 -2.87
CA TYR A 73 -0.05 -12.33 -4.18
C TYR A 73 1.19 -11.53 -4.60
N ALA A 74 1.78 -10.75 -3.68
CA ALA A 74 2.99 -9.97 -3.97
C ALA A 74 4.15 -10.87 -4.42
N ARG A 75 4.38 -12.00 -3.74
CA ARG A 75 5.37 -13.01 -4.15
C ARG A 75 5.00 -13.65 -5.48
N LYS A 76 3.74 -14.03 -5.67
CA LYS A 76 3.25 -14.61 -6.94
C LYS A 76 3.47 -13.67 -8.12
N PHE A 77 3.32 -12.37 -7.92
CA PHE A 77 3.55 -11.34 -8.94
C PHE A 77 5.03 -10.95 -9.10
N GLY A 78 5.93 -11.61 -8.35
CA GLY A 78 7.38 -11.44 -8.47
C GLY A 78 7.89 -10.13 -7.89
N LEU A 79 7.16 -9.51 -6.96
CA LEU A 79 7.61 -8.33 -6.22
C LEU A 79 8.73 -8.71 -5.24
N LYS A 80 9.63 -7.77 -4.97
CA LYS A 80 10.77 -7.96 -4.06
C LYS A 80 10.89 -6.75 -3.15
N ASN A 81 11.53 -6.90 -1.98
CA ASN A 81 11.84 -5.79 -1.07
C ASN A 81 10.63 -4.86 -0.81
N TYR A 82 9.57 -5.42 -0.23
CA TYR A 82 8.37 -4.68 0.13
C TYR A 82 7.97 -4.94 1.58
N GLU A 83 7.26 -3.97 2.14
CA GLU A 83 6.59 -4.05 3.43
C GLU A 83 5.08 -3.96 3.21
N ILE A 84 4.31 -4.70 4.03
CA ILE A 84 2.85 -4.70 3.95
C ILE A 84 2.29 -4.01 5.18
N ILE A 85 1.52 -2.95 4.92
CA ILE A 85 0.74 -2.20 5.92
C ILE A 85 -0.71 -2.66 5.77
N VAL A 86 -1.29 -3.20 6.84
CA VAL A 86 -2.71 -3.58 6.88
C VAL A 86 -3.46 -2.52 7.69
N ALA A 87 -4.24 -1.71 6.98
CA ALA A 87 -5.01 -0.61 7.51
C ALA A 87 -6.48 -1.02 7.75
N PRO A 88 -7.18 -0.34 8.68
CA PRO A 88 -8.58 -0.62 8.96
C PRO A 88 -9.47 -0.23 7.78
N GLY A 89 -10.26 -1.17 7.27
CA GLY A 89 -11.24 -0.95 6.22
C GLY A 89 -12.67 -1.10 6.74
N ILE A 90 -13.60 -0.55 5.96
CA ILE A 90 -15.05 -0.72 6.14
C ILE A 90 -15.60 -1.43 4.92
N GLU A 91 -16.22 -2.58 5.15
CA GLU A 91 -16.94 -3.30 4.11
C GLU A 91 -17.90 -4.32 4.72
N SER A 92 -18.97 -4.64 4.00
CA SER A 92 -19.88 -5.74 4.33
C SER A 92 -19.75 -6.83 3.27
N PHE A 93 -19.33 -8.03 3.69
CA PHE A 93 -19.29 -9.23 2.85
C PHE A 93 -20.29 -10.27 3.36
N PRO A 94 -20.67 -11.27 2.53
CA PRO A 94 -21.50 -12.37 2.99
C PRO A 94 -20.93 -13.15 4.18
N ASN A 95 -19.61 -13.15 4.36
CA ASN A 95 -18.89 -13.91 5.38
C ASN A 95 -18.39 -13.06 6.57
N GLY A 96 -18.74 -11.77 6.63
CA GLY A 96 -18.33 -10.90 7.72
C GLY A 96 -18.54 -9.42 7.43
N VAL A 97 -18.71 -8.62 8.48
CA VAL A 97 -18.88 -7.17 8.39
C VAL A 97 -17.75 -6.50 9.15
N PHE A 98 -17.11 -5.52 8.51
CA PHE A 98 -16.10 -4.65 9.10
C PHE A 98 -16.72 -3.27 9.26
N GLU A 99 -17.02 -2.90 10.52
CA GLU A 99 -17.64 -1.62 10.88
C GLU A 99 -16.63 -0.71 11.57
N GLY A 100 -16.71 0.59 11.30
CA GLY A 100 -15.81 1.60 11.85
C GLY A 100 -16.02 2.97 11.23
N ASN A 101 -15.14 3.92 11.52
CA ASN A 101 -15.15 5.22 10.85
C ASN A 101 -14.18 5.20 9.66
N ALA A 102 -14.61 5.67 8.49
CA ALA A 102 -13.78 5.67 7.29
C ALA A 102 -12.50 6.51 7.48
N LEU A 103 -12.54 7.51 8.38
CA LEU A 103 -11.38 8.32 8.73
C LEU A 103 -10.35 7.58 9.59
N ASP A 104 -10.70 6.45 10.23
CA ASP A 104 -9.73 5.63 10.96
C ASP A 104 -8.63 5.14 10.00
N TYR A 105 -9.00 4.81 8.76
CA TYR A 105 -8.03 4.52 7.69
C TYR A 105 -7.06 5.68 7.48
N TYR A 106 -7.59 6.90 7.34
CA TYR A 106 -6.79 8.10 7.09
C TYR A 106 -5.78 8.35 8.22
N TYR A 107 -6.24 8.35 9.46
CA TYR A 107 -5.37 8.57 10.62
C TYR A 107 -4.35 7.45 10.78
N TYR A 108 -4.73 6.21 10.47
CA TYR A 108 -3.81 5.08 10.47
C TYR A 108 -2.69 5.25 9.43
N ILE A 109 -3.02 5.62 8.20
CA ILE A 109 -2.01 5.89 7.16
C ILE A 109 -1.11 7.06 7.55
N LEU A 110 -1.68 8.15 8.05
CA LEU A 110 -0.90 9.30 8.53
C LEU A 110 0.12 8.88 9.60
N ALA A 111 -0.29 8.07 10.58
CA ALA A 111 0.58 7.57 11.64
C ALA A 111 1.66 6.62 11.10
N GLU A 112 1.29 5.62 10.30
CA GLU A 112 2.23 4.65 9.73
C GLU A 112 3.26 5.33 8.82
N THR A 113 2.82 6.25 7.95
CA THR A 113 3.73 7.01 7.08
C THR A 113 4.68 7.86 7.92
N SER A 114 4.19 8.54 8.97
CA SER A 114 5.03 9.34 9.87
C SER A 114 6.09 8.48 10.57
N ILE A 115 5.69 7.34 11.15
CA ILE A 115 6.62 6.42 11.83
C ILE A 115 7.68 5.89 10.87
N ASN A 116 7.28 5.48 9.66
CA ASN A 116 8.20 4.96 8.67
C ASN A 116 9.19 6.03 8.18
N LEU A 117 8.76 7.29 8.05
CA LEU A 117 9.66 8.39 7.67
C LEU A 117 10.58 8.82 8.81
N LEU A 118 10.14 8.79 10.07
CA LEU A 118 10.96 9.11 11.23
C LEU A 118 12.06 8.07 11.48
N ARG A 119 11.81 6.79 11.18
CA ARG A 119 12.83 5.72 11.23
C ARG A 119 13.94 5.90 10.19
N HIS A 120 13.72 6.77 9.21
CA HIS A 120 14.56 6.95 8.03
C HIS A 120 14.95 8.44 7.87
N PRO A 121 15.80 8.99 8.76
CA PRO A 121 16.14 10.41 8.77
C PRO A 121 17.13 10.75 7.64
N TYR A 122 16.66 10.78 6.39
CA TYR A 122 17.46 11.18 5.23
C TYR A 122 17.26 12.65 4.87
N ASN A 123 18.25 13.28 4.22
CA ASN A 123 18.19 14.70 3.85
C ASN A 123 17.34 14.97 2.60
N GLU A 124 17.26 14.02 1.66
CA GLU A 124 16.49 14.12 0.42
C GLU A 124 15.55 12.92 0.27
N LEU A 125 14.28 13.22 -0.04
CA LEU A 125 13.21 12.23 -0.13
C LEU A 125 12.46 12.36 -1.47
N GLU A 126 12.51 11.31 -2.28
CA GLU A 126 11.74 11.18 -3.50
C GLU A 126 10.63 10.13 -3.27
N THR A 127 9.37 10.55 -3.33
CA THR A 127 8.24 9.65 -3.06
C THR A 127 7.40 9.42 -4.31
N TYR A 128 7.07 8.17 -4.54
CA TYR A 128 6.20 7.70 -5.61
C TYR A 128 4.95 7.08 -4.99
N LEU A 129 3.79 7.39 -5.57
CA LEU A 129 2.51 6.86 -5.14
C LEU A 129 1.79 6.20 -6.33
N ASP A 130 1.68 4.88 -6.30
CA ASP A 130 0.98 4.08 -7.30
C ASP A 130 -0.47 3.86 -6.88
N LEU A 131 -1.37 4.67 -7.43
CA LEU A 131 -2.80 4.58 -7.14
C LEU A 131 -3.55 3.59 -8.04
N THR A 132 -2.87 2.89 -8.96
CA THR A 132 -3.49 2.06 -10.02
C THR A 132 -4.45 1.00 -9.46
N HIS A 133 -4.11 0.42 -8.31
CA HIS A 133 -4.81 -0.73 -7.72
C HIS A 133 -5.60 -0.40 -6.45
N GLY A 134 -5.62 0.87 -6.06
CA GLY A 134 -6.44 1.34 -4.96
C GLY A 134 -7.91 1.43 -5.39
N LEU A 135 -8.84 1.26 -4.46
CA LEU A 135 -10.28 1.36 -4.73
C LEU A 135 -10.95 2.40 -3.80
N ASN A 136 -12.03 3.00 -4.29
CA ASN A 136 -12.96 3.80 -3.50
C ASN A 136 -12.28 4.88 -2.62
N TYR A 137 -12.72 4.99 -1.38
CA TYR A 137 -12.29 6.05 -0.44
C TYR A 137 -10.81 5.91 -0.05
N PHE A 138 -10.29 4.69 0.10
CA PHE A 138 -8.97 4.48 0.68
C PHE A 138 -7.84 4.92 -0.24
N THR A 139 -8.03 4.92 -1.57
CA THR A 139 -7.09 5.53 -2.53
C THR A 139 -6.91 7.01 -2.26
N ILE A 140 -8.03 7.73 -2.10
CA ILE A 140 -8.03 9.19 -1.87
C ILE A 140 -7.44 9.50 -0.49
N LEU A 141 -7.83 8.74 0.53
CA LEU A 141 -7.29 8.90 1.88
C LEU A 141 -5.81 8.55 1.97
N THR A 142 -5.32 7.58 1.18
CA THR A 142 -3.89 7.28 1.07
C THR A 142 -3.13 8.46 0.52
N TYR A 143 -3.58 8.99 -0.63
CA TYR A 143 -2.97 10.17 -1.25
C TYR A 143 -2.92 11.34 -0.26
N ARG A 144 -4.05 11.63 0.39
CA ARG A 144 -4.15 12.73 1.34
C ARG A 144 -3.22 12.53 2.54
N GLY A 145 -3.27 11.35 3.19
CA GLY A 145 -2.48 11.06 4.38
C GLY A 145 -0.97 11.11 4.10
N ILE A 146 -0.52 10.54 2.99
CA ILE A 146 0.89 10.59 2.61
C ILE A 146 1.31 12.03 2.25
N LYS A 147 0.51 12.74 1.45
CA LYS A 147 0.82 14.12 1.04
C LYS A 147 0.96 15.05 2.24
N GLU A 148 0.02 15.02 3.18
CA GLU A 148 0.06 15.89 4.36
C GLU A 148 1.31 15.62 5.22
N VAL A 149 1.71 14.36 5.39
CA VAL A 149 2.96 14.02 6.11
C VAL A 149 4.19 14.53 5.36
N LEU A 150 4.23 14.38 4.03
CA LEU A 150 5.34 14.86 3.21
C LEU A 150 5.45 16.39 3.23
N GLU A 151 4.33 17.11 3.24
CA GLU A 151 4.28 18.58 3.36
C GLU A 151 4.83 19.07 4.70
N ILE A 152 4.57 18.34 5.78
CA ILE A 152 5.17 18.67 7.09
C ILE A 152 6.68 18.41 7.05
N ILE A 153 7.12 17.30 6.46
CA ILE A 153 8.53 16.91 6.43
C ILE A 153 9.35 17.85 5.53
N SER A 154 8.78 18.37 4.44
CA SER A 154 9.48 19.29 3.53
C SER A 154 9.84 20.63 4.18
N ILE A 155 9.23 20.98 5.32
CA ILE A 155 9.65 22.14 6.13
C ILE A 155 11.07 21.91 6.68
N PHE A 156 11.41 20.66 7.00
CA PHE A 156 12.67 20.30 7.65
C PHE A 156 13.71 19.73 6.68
N LYS A 157 13.29 19.31 5.49
CA LYS A 157 14.11 18.56 4.53
C LYS A 157 13.92 19.10 3.12
N LYS A 158 15.00 19.14 2.34
CA LYS A 158 14.98 19.61 0.94
C LYS A 158 14.71 18.47 -0.03
#